data_AF-A0A1M2VNR2-F1
#
_entry.id   AF-A0A1M2VNR2-F1
#
_cell.length_a   1.000
_cell.length_b   1.000
_cell.length_c   1.000
_cell.angle_alpha   90.00
_cell.angle_beta   90.00
_cell.angle_gamma   90.00
#
_symmetry.space_group_name_H-M   'P 1'
#
loop_
_entity.id
_entity.type
_entity.pdbx_description
1 polymer ?
#
loop_
_entity_poly.entity_id
_entity_poly.type
_entity_poly.pdbx_seq_one_letter_code
_entity_poly.pdbx_strand_id
1 'polypeptide(L)'
;MAMAQIPPAPTLPGEALIEIFVHPAALPPNRPLEQDNKFSDARRLEFLGGKMAEAVYMDVLRARWPRATAPQLTTLVNSRIRGLMERTTAAYKWRDQVRGYPEQFDRNSPQVQPAVSSAAAVCFRPLNKAPQEAYRLFRTYVGAVFIHHGYTTLRDWMVALDPV
;
A
#
# COMPACT_ATOMS: atom_id res chain seq x y z
N MET A 1 30.67 -3.49 1.95
CA MET A 1 29.24 -3.83 2.09
C MET A 1 28.46 -2.82 1.25
N ALA A 2 27.85 -3.23 0.14
CA ALA A 2 27.08 -2.31 -0.69
C ALA A 2 25.79 -1.95 0.04
N MET A 3 25.52 -0.65 0.24
CA MET A 3 24.21 -0.21 0.70
C MET A 3 23.21 -0.64 -0.38
N ALA A 4 22.23 -1.48 -0.03
CA ALA A 4 21.18 -1.87 -0.95
C ALA A 4 20.45 -0.60 -1.40
N GLN A 5 20.73 -0.16 -2.63
CA GLN A 5 20.14 1.05 -3.19
C GLN A 5 18.65 0.79 -3.38
N ILE A 6 17.82 1.56 -2.67
CA ILE A 6 16.37 1.49 -2.84
C ILE A 6 16.08 1.89 -4.30
N PRO A 7 15.40 1.06 -5.10
CA PRO A 7 15.10 1.40 -6.48
C PRO A 7 14.25 2.68 -6.53
N PRO A 8 14.35 3.51 -7.59
CA PRO A 8 13.46 4.66 -7.72
C PRO A 8 11.99 4.20 -7.82
N ALA A 9 11.08 4.90 -7.14
CA ALA A 9 9.65 4.64 -7.24
C ALA A 9 9.11 5.16 -8.60
N PRO A 10 8.21 4.42 -9.29
CA PRO A 10 7.65 4.87 -10.57
C PRO A 10 6.99 6.24 -10.50
N THR A 11 7.38 7.18 -11.36
CA THR A 11 6.81 8.54 -11.33
C THR A 11 5.31 8.53 -11.64
N LEU A 12 4.51 9.20 -10.81
CA LEU A 12 3.07 9.34 -11.00
C LEU A 12 2.69 10.80 -11.24
N PRO A 13 1.59 11.07 -11.97
CA PRO A 13 1.14 12.42 -12.18
C PRO A 13 0.54 13.02 -10.90
N GLY A 14 0.45 14.35 -10.84
CA GLY A 14 0.08 15.09 -9.62
C GLY A 14 -1.29 14.70 -9.07
N GLU A 15 -2.27 14.46 -9.95
CA GLU A 15 -3.62 14.02 -9.58
C GLU A 15 -3.62 12.67 -8.84
N ALA A 16 -2.73 11.74 -9.20
CA ALA A 16 -2.60 10.47 -8.51
C ALA A 16 -1.96 10.67 -7.13
N LEU A 17 -0.96 11.54 -7.03
CA LEU A 17 -0.27 11.84 -5.76
C LEU A 17 -1.21 12.46 -4.73
N ILE A 18 -2.16 13.30 -5.16
CA ILE A 18 -3.19 13.86 -4.28
C ILE A 18 -4.05 12.73 -3.67
N GLU A 19 -4.51 11.78 -4.48
CA GLU A 19 -5.33 10.66 -4.00
C GLU A 19 -4.55 9.73 -3.05
N ILE A 20 -3.25 9.55 -3.29
CA ILE A 20 -2.39 8.67 -2.49
C ILE A 20 -2.01 9.32 -1.14
N PHE A 21 -1.55 10.58 -1.19
CA PHE A 21 -0.92 11.24 -0.06
C PHE A 21 -1.85 12.20 0.69
N VAL A 22 -3.14 12.25 0.38
CA VAL A 22 -4.13 12.88 1.26
C VAL A 22 -4.68 11.85 2.24
N HIS A 23 -4.71 12.18 3.53
CA HIS A 23 -5.29 11.32 4.55
C HIS A 23 -6.82 11.23 4.37
N PRO A 24 -7.47 10.05 4.49
CA PRO A 24 -8.89 9.90 4.19
C PRO A 24 -9.80 10.77 5.04
N ALA A 25 -9.39 11.08 6.28
CA ALA A 25 -10.14 11.95 7.18
C ALA A 25 -10.15 13.43 6.75
N ALA A 26 -9.25 13.85 5.87
CA ALA A 26 -9.27 15.19 5.29
C ALA A 26 -10.24 15.32 4.11
N LEU A 27 -10.75 14.19 3.59
CA LEU A 27 -11.67 14.18 2.47
C LEU A 27 -13.12 14.11 2.96
N PRO A 28 -14.06 14.82 2.31
CA PRO A 28 -15.48 14.66 2.60
C PRO A 28 -15.92 13.21 2.37
N PRO A 29 -16.77 12.62 3.24
CA PRO A 29 -17.20 11.22 3.12
C PRO A 29 -17.96 10.91 1.81
N ASN A 30 -18.55 11.94 1.18
CA ASN A 30 -19.32 11.84 -0.06
C ASN A 30 -18.70 12.68 -1.20
N ARG A 31 -17.37 12.75 -1.29
CA ARG A 31 -16.71 13.45 -2.40
C ARG A 31 -17.19 12.82 -3.73
N PRO A 32 -17.71 13.62 -4.68
CA PRO A 32 -18.12 13.11 -5.98
C PRO A 32 -16.91 12.58 -6.74
N LEU A 33 -17.10 11.48 -7.48
CA LEU A 33 -16.07 10.96 -8.38
C LEU A 33 -15.87 11.95 -9.54
N GLU A 34 -14.63 12.37 -9.73
CA GLU A 34 -14.24 13.18 -10.88
C GLU A 34 -14.17 12.28 -12.12
N GLN A 35 -15.02 12.54 -13.10
CA GLN A 35 -15.15 11.68 -14.29
C GLN A 35 -13.89 11.70 -15.17
N ASP A 36 -13.19 12.84 -15.22
CA ASP A 36 -11.98 13.02 -16.03
C ASP A 36 -10.71 12.51 -15.32
N ASN A 37 -10.79 12.27 -14.01
CA ASN A 37 -9.65 11.81 -13.21
C ASN A 37 -9.74 10.29 -12.98
N LYS A 38 -8.97 9.54 -13.77
CA LYS A 38 -8.88 8.07 -13.65
C LYS A 38 -8.36 7.55 -12.30
N PHE A 39 -7.82 8.43 -11.46
CA PHE A 39 -7.35 8.11 -10.10
C PHE A 39 -8.38 8.47 -9.02
N SER A 40 -9.48 9.14 -9.40
CA SER A 40 -10.50 9.62 -8.46
C SER A 40 -11.06 8.45 -7.64
N ASP A 41 -10.85 8.53 -6.32
CA ASP A 41 -11.12 7.53 -5.27
C ASP A 41 -9.92 6.68 -4.85
N ALA A 42 -9.23 7.18 -3.82
CA ALA A 42 -8.18 6.48 -3.10
C ALA A 42 -8.57 5.07 -2.60
N ARG A 43 -9.84 4.80 -2.27
CA ARG A 43 -10.28 3.46 -1.83
C ARG A 43 -10.36 2.49 -2.99
N ARG A 44 -10.81 2.94 -4.16
CA ARG A 44 -10.77 2.14 -5.41
C ARG A 44 -9.34 1.82 -5.79
N LEU A 45 -8.44 2.80 -5.71
CA LEU A 45 -7.00 2.60 -5.93
C LEU A 45 -6.40 1.62 -4.92
N GLU A 46 -6.72 1.75 -3.64
CA GLU A 46 -6.25 0.84 -2.59
C GLU A 46 -6.73 -0.60 -2.86
N PHE A 47 -8.00 -0.78 -3.19
CA PHE A 47 -8.57 -2.10 -3.47
C PHE A 47 -7.88 -2.74 -4.69
N LEU A 48 -7.80 -2.01 -5.80
CA LEU A 48 -7.16 -2.47 -7.02
C LEU A 48 -5.69 -2.80 -6.76
N GLY A 49 -4.95 -1.90 -6.13
CA GLY A 49 -3.54 -2.09 -5.87
C GLY A 49 -3.24 -3.19 -4.85
N GLY A 50 -4.17 -3.47 -3.92
CA GLY A 50 -4.12 -4.66 -3.08
C GLY A 50 -4.13 -5.94 -3.90
N LYS A 51 -5.05 -6.05 -4.88
CA LYS A 51 -5.13 -7.20 -5.79
C LYS A 51 -3.92 -7.30 -6.71
N MET A 52 -3.48 -6.18 -7.27
CA MET A 52 -2.33 -6.16 -8.17
C MET A 52 -1.02 -6.46 -7.45
N ALA A 53 -0.82 -5.96 -6.23
CA ALA A 53 0.36 -6.28 -5.43
C ALA A 53 0.46 -7.79 -5.14
N GLU A 54 -0.65 -8.42 -4.73
CA GLU A 54 -0.69 -9.86 -4.47
C GLU A 54 -0.41 -10.67 -5.76
N ALA A 55 -1.06 -10.31 -6.87
CA ALA A 55 -0.90 -11.00 -8.14
C ALA A 55 0.51 -10.87 -8.72
N VAL A 56 1.07 -9.66 -8.71
CA VAL A 56 2.45 -9.39 -9.20
C VAL A 56 3.47 -10.08 -8.31
N TYR A 57 3.32 -9.96 -6.99
CA TYR A 57 4.26 -10.62 -6.08
C TYR A 57 4.24 -12.14 -6.27
N MET A 58 3.05 -12.74 -6.39
CA MET A 58 2.92 -14.16 -6.71
C MET A 58 3.61 -14.54 -8.04
N ASP A 59 3.47 -13.73 -9.10
CA ASP A 59 4.16 -13.98 -10.36
C ASP A 59 5.69 -13.90 -10.21
N VAL A 60 6.19 -12.92 -9.46
CA VAL A 60 7.62 -12.80 -9.13
C VAL A 60 8.13 -14.03 -8.39
N LEU A 61 7.40 -14.49 -7.37
CA LEU A 61 7.79 -15.69 -6.61
C LEU A 61 7.71 -16.96 -7.46
N ARG A 62 6.68 -17.10 -8.31
CA ARG A 62 6.53 -18.23 -9.24
C ARG A 62 7.70 -18.29 -10.23
N ALA A 63 8.08 -17.15 -10.80
CA ALA A 63 9.20 -17.07 -11.73
C ALA A 63 10.54 -17.41 -11.04
N ARG A 64 10.70 -17.04 -9.77
CA ARG A 64 11.91 -17.30 -8.98
C ARG A 64 12.00 -18.74 -8.47
N TRP A 65 10.88 -19.35 -8.08
CA TRP A 65 10.79 -20.73 -7.60
C TRP A 65 9.87 -21.56 -8.49
N PRO A 66 10.32 -21.96 -9.69
CA PRO A 66 9.48 -22.67 -10.67
C PRO A 66 9.01 -24.05 -10.19
N ARG A 67 9.62 -24.61 -9.13
CA ARG A 67 9.25 -25.90 -8.52
C ARG A 67 8.34 -25.76 -7.30
N ALA A 68 8.02 -24.54 -6.87
CA ALA A 68 7.15 -24.33 -5.72
C ALA A 68 5.71 -24.72 -6.05
N THR A 69 5.05 -25.42 -5.14
CA THR A 69 3.63 -25.77 -5.26
C THR A 69 2.74 -24.56 -4.97
N ALA A 70 1.49 -24.59 -5.42
CA ALA A 70 0.54 -23.51 -5.14
C ALA A 70 0.38 -23.21 -3.62
N PRO A 71 0.27 -24.21 -2.72
CA PRO A 71 0.24 -23.94 -1.28
C PRO A 71 1.52 -23.29 -0.74
N GLN A 72 2.69 -23.67 -1.27
CA GLN A 72 3.97 -23.07 -0.88
C GLN A 72 4.04 -21.61 -1.34
N LEU A 73 3.65 -21.31 -2.58
CA LEU A 73 3.61 -19.94 -3.10
C LEU A 73 2.66 -19.06 -2.29
N THR A 74 1.46 -19.53 -1.98
CA THR A 74 0.50 -18.81 -1.14
C THR A 74 1.07 -18.50 0.25
N THR A 75 1.75 -19.47 0.87
CA THR A 75 2.39 -19.27 2.18
C THR A 75 3.53 -18.25 2.12
N LEU A 76 4.36 -18.30 1.08
CA LEU A 76 5.44 -17.34 0.86
C LEU A 76 4.91 -15.92 0.63
N VAL A 77 3.88 -15.75 -0.21
CA VAL A 77 3.24 -14.44 -0.44
C VAL A 77 2.69 -13.88 0.87
N ASN A 78 1.86 -14.65 1.58
CA ASN A 78 1.18 -14.17 2.79
C ASN A 78 2.15 -13.78 3.91
N SER A 79 3.28 -14.48 4.02
CA SER A 79 4.29 -14.21 5.05
C SER A 79 5.21 -13.03 4.71
N ARG A 80 5.48 -12.77 3.43
CA ARG A 80 6.51 -11.79 3.02
C ARG A 80 5.94 -10.46 2.54
N ILE A 81 4.78 -10.47 1.88
CA ILE A 81 4.27 -9.27 1.20
C ILE A 81 4.03 -8.11 2.18
N ARG A 82 3.57 -8.39 3.41
CA ARG A 82 3.40 -7.37 4.44
C ARG A 82 4.70 -6.66 4.81
N GLY A 83 5.76 -7.45 5.02
CA GLY A 83 7.10 -6.91 5.30
C GLY A 83 7.64 -6.08 4.13
N LEU A 84 7.36 -6.50 2.89
CA LEU A 84 7.72 -5.72 1.69
C LEU A 84 7.01 -4.35 1.70
N MET A 85 5.69 -4.33 1.93
CA MET A 85 4.90 -3.09 1.95
C MET A 85 5.41 -2.10 3.02
N GLU A 86 5.65 -2.60 4.23
CA GLU A 86 6.14 -1.78 5.35
C GLU A 86 7.54 -1.21 5.08
N ARG A 87 8.48 -2.05 4.66
CA ARG A 87 9.85 -1.61 4.34
C ARG A 87 9.86 -0.62 3.18
N THR A 88 9.07 -0.86 2.15
CA THR A 88 8.98 0.04 0.98
C THR A 88 8.44 1.41 1.38
N THR A 89 7.35 1.44 2.14
CA THR A 89 6.76 2.70 2.63
C THR A 89 7.74 3.47 3.50
N ALA A 90 8.48 2.78 4.37
CA ALA A 90 9.50 3.39 5.22
C ALA A 90 10.70 3.91 4.39
N ALA A 91 11.18 3.12 3.44
CA ALA A 91 12.30 3.45 2.58
C ALA A 91 12.07 4.73 1.76
N TYR A 92 10.87 4.91 1.21
CA TYR A 92 10.50 6.13 0.48
C TYR A 92 9.96 7.27 1.35
N LYS A 93 9.89 7.08 2.67
CA LYS A 93 9.36 8.06 3.62
C LYS A 93 7.96 8.53 3.26
N TRP A 94 7.11 7.64 2.77
CA TRP A 94 5.77 7.99 2.27
C TRP A 94 4.85 8.56 3.34
N ARG A 95 5.03 8.14 4.61
CA ARG A 95 4.29 8.71 5.74
C ARG A 95 4.54 10.21 5.91
N ASP A 96 5.77 10.68 5.66
CA ASP A 96 6.14 12.09 5.76
C ASP A 96 5.54 12.94 4.62
N GLN A 97 5.14 12.28 3.54
CA GLN A 97 4.52 12.91 2.37
C GLN A 97 3.01 13.09 2.55
N VAL A 98 2.39 12.38 3.49
CA VAL A 98 0.95 12.48 3.74
C VAL A 98 0.58 13.86 4.27
N ARG A 99 -0.56 14.38 3.79
CA ARG A 99 -1.15 15.68 4.15
C ARG A 99 -2.55 15.48 4.73
N GLY A 100 -2.99 16.45 5.55
CA GLY A 100 -4.33 16.44 6.12
C GLY A 100 -4.53 15.47 7.29
N TYR A 101 -3.46 15.16 8.04
CA TYR A 101 -3.63 14.45 9.30
C TYR A 101 -4.53 15.24 10.26
N PRO A 102 -5.48 14.60 10.97
CA PRO A 102 -6.22 15.28 12.01
C PRO A 102 -5.28 15.64 13.17
N GLU A 103 -5.54 16.74 13.88
CA GLU A 103 -4.64 17.31 14.90
C GLU A 103 -4.26 16.33 16.01
N GLN A 104 -5.15 15.38 16.32
CA GLN A 104 -4.97 14.31 17.30
C GLN A 104 -4.21 13.08 16.78
N PHE A 105 -3.73 13.10 15.53
CA PHE A 105 -3.01 11.97 14.94
C PHE A 105 -1.53 12.03 15.29
N ASP A 106 -1.14 11.27 16.31
CA ASP A 106 0.28 11.03 16.58
C ASP A 106 0.85 9.99 15.59
N ARG A 107 1.78 10.45 14.75
CA ARG A 107 2.48 9.68 13.71
C ARG A 107 3.50 8.70 14.28
N ASN A 108 3.96 8.92 15.52
CA ASN A 108 5.05 8.19 16.17
C ASN A 108 4.61 7.34 17.37
N SER A 109 3.35 7.44 17.80
CA SER A 109 2.84 6.62 18.90
C SER A 109 2.65 5.14 18.51
N PRO A 110 3.21 4.18 19.26
CA PRO A 110 2.65 2.84 19.35
C PRO A 110 1.29 2.95 20.07
N GLN A 111 0.19 2.96 19.32
CA GLN A 111 -1.11 3.35 19.88
C GLN A 111 -1.79 2.22 20.67
N VAL A 112 -2.02 2.47 21.96
CA VAL A 112 -3.04 1.80 22.78
C VAL A 112 -4.34 2.62 22.68
N GLN A 113 -5.45 2.01 22.27
CA GLN A 113 -6.76 2.68 22.23
C GLN A 113 -7.40 2.73 23.63
N PRO A 114 -8.16 3.79 23.99
CA PRO A 114 -9.09 3.72 25.09
C PRO A 114 -10.23 2.76 24.71
N ALA A 115 -10.59 1.87 25.63
CA ALA A 115 -11.65 0.89 25.46
C ALA A 115 -12.99 1.59 25.21
N VAL A 116 -13.50 1.57 23.98
CA VAL A 116 -14.88 1.94 23.70
C VAL A 116 -15.75 0.68 23.77
N SER A 117 -16.46 0.54 24.90
CA SER A 117 -17.55 -0.42 25.05
C SER A 117 -18.68 -0.07 24.09
N SER A 118 -18.78 -0.79 22.97
CA SER A 118 -20.05 -0.94 22.26
C SER A 118 -20.07 -2.26 21.48
N ALA A 119 -21.08 -3.08 21.76
CA ALA A 119 -21.23 -4.47 21.30
C ALA A 119 -21.55 -4.61 19.78
N ALA A 120 -21.47 -3.54 19.00
CA ALA A 120 -21.66 -3.57 17.54
C ALA A 120 -20.35 -3.78 16.73
N ALA A 121 -19.20 -3.85 17.40
CA ALA A 121 -17.88 -3.86 16.75
C ALA A 121 -17.31 -5.27 16.43
N VAL A 122 -18.13 -6.25 16.05
CA VAL A 122 -17.67 -7.65 15.88
C VAL A 122 -16.88 -7.92 14.58
N CYS A 123 -16.74 -6.95 13.66
CA CYS A 123 -15.96 -7.17 12.43
C CYS A 123 -14.75 -6.25 12.21
N PHE A 124 -14.42 -5.33 13.14
CA PHE A 124 -13.26 -4.46 12.98
C PHE A 124 -12.26 -4.68 14.12
N ARG A 125 -11.42 -5.71 13.96
CA ARG A 125 -10.27 -5.92 14.85
C ARG A 125 -9.44 -4.63 14.91
N PRO A 126 -9.15 -4.08 16.11
CA PRO A 126 -8.32 -2.89 16.23
C PRO A 126 -6.87 -3.32 15.96
N LEU A 127 -6.41 -3.14 14.72
CA LEU A 127 -5.01 -3.29 14.35
C LEU A 127 -4.30 -1.97 14.63
N ASN A 128 -3.08 -2.07 15.16
CA ASN A 128 -2.13 -0.96 15.29
C ASN A 128 -2.16 -0.08 14.01
N LYS A 129 -2.40 1.22 14.13
CA LYS A 129 -2.71 2.09 12.96
C LYS A 129 -1.50 2.32 12.04
N ALA A 130 -0.28 2.24 12.57
CA ALA A 130 0.96 2.48 11.83
C ALA A 130 1.22 1.49 10.66
N PRO A 131 1.07 0.15 10.82
CA PRO A 131 1.15 -0.77 9.69
C PRO A 131 -0.04 -0.64 8.73
N GLN A 132 -1.24 -0.31 9.22
CA GLN A 132 -2.40 -0.08 8.35
C GLN A 132 -2.17 1.06 7.36
N GLU A 133 -1.57 2.17 7.81
CA GLU A 133 -1.25 3.29 6.94
C GLU A 133 -0.21 2.93 5.88
N ALA A 134 0.83 2.17 6.23
CA ALA A 134 1.79 1.69 5.25
C ALA A 134 1.14 0.79 4.18
N TYR A 135 0.28 -0.13 4.61
CA TYR A 135 -0.45 -0.97 3.66
C TYR A 135 -1.36 -0.15 2.75
N ARG A 136 -2.09 0.82 3.32
CA ARG A 136 -2.91 1.74 2.52
C ARG A 136 -2.05 2.46 1.49
N LEU A 137 -1.02 3.19 1.92
CA LEU A 137 -0.16 3.99 1.04
C LEU A 137 0.44 3.13 -0.06
N PHE A 138 1.01 1.98 0.29
CA PHE A 138 1.58 1.07 -0.69
C PHE A 138 0.54 0.57 -1.69
N ARG A 139 -0.62 0.11 -1.22
CA ARG A 139 -1.68 -0.40 -2.10
C ARG A 139 -2.25 0.68 -2.99
N THR A 140 -2.57 1.86 -2.45
CA THR A 140 -3.06 2.99 -3.25
C THR A 140 -2.05 3.41 -4.31
N TYR A 141 -0.75 3.45 -3.96
CA TYR A 141 0.32 3.75 -4.90
C TYR A 141 0.46 2.68 -5.99
N VAL A 142 0.45 1.39 -5.64
CA VAL A 142 0.45 0.28 -6.61
C VAL A 142 -0.73 0.37 -7.57
N GLY A 143 -1.92 0.68 -7.07
CA GLY A 143 -3.11 0.87 -7.90
C GLY A 143 -2.90 1.98 -8.93
N ALA A 144 -2.34 3.11 -8.51
CA ALA A 144 -2.02 4.21 -9.41
C ALA A 144 -0.92 3.87 -10.43
N VAL A 145 0.15 3.16 -10.00
CA VAL A 145 1.21 2.68 -10.90
C VAL A 145 0.62 1.75 -11.96
N PHE A 146 -0.25 0.83 -11.57
CA PHE A 146 -0.89 -0.08 -12.51
C PHE A 146 -1.78 0.66 -13.52
N ILE A 147 -2.58 1.63 -13.08
CA ILE A 147 -3.43 2.44 -13.97
C ILE A 147 -2.59 3.30 -14.92
N HIS A 148 -1.47 3.84 -14.46
CA HIS A 148 -0.67 4.76 -15.25
C HIS A 148 0.32 4.06 -16.19
N HIS A 149 1.04 3.07 -15.68
CA HIS A 149 2.18 2.42 -16.34
C HIS A 149 1.92 0.96 -16.73
N GLY A 150 0.86 0.33 -16.20
CA GLY A 150 0.52 -1.05 -16.49
C GLY A 150 1.27 -2.09 -15.66
N TYR A 151 1.04 -3.36 -16.01
CA TYR A 151 1.52 -4.52 -15.25
C TYR A 151 3.05 -4.69 -15.28
N THR A 152 3.68 -4.51 -16.44
CA THR A 152 5.11 -4.77 -16.63
C THR A 152 5.97 -3.88 -15.75
N THR A 153 5.72 -2.57 -15.76
CA THR A 153 6.42 -1.59 -14.91
C THR A 153 6.23 -1.89 -13.42
N LEU A 154 5.01 -2.27 -13.01
CA LEU A 154 4.75 -2.66 -11.63
C LEU A 154 5.55 -3.91 -11.23
N ARG A 155 5.59 -4.92 -12.10
CA ARG A 155 6.35 -6.15 -11.88
C ARG A 155 7.84 -5.89 -11.76
N ASP A 156 8.42 -5.14 -12.68
CA ASP A 156 9.85 -4.85 -12.68
C ASP A 156 10.26 -4.07 -11.43
N TRP A 157 9.43 -3.11 -11.01
CA TRP A 157 9.65 -2.40 -9.76
C TRP A 157 9.54 -3.32 -8.53
N MET A 158 8.55 -4.22 -8.47
CA MET A 158 8.45 -5.19 -7.37
C MET A 158 9.63 -6.19 -7.33
N VAL A 159 10.17 -6.59 -8.49
CA VAL A 159 11.40 -7.39 -8.56
C VAL A 159 12.57 -6.62 -7.97
N ALA A 160 12.69 -5.33 -8.29
CA ALA A 160 13.77 -4.48 -7.77
C ALA A 160 13.65 -4.20 -6.26
N LEU A 161 12.43 -4.18 -5.72
CA LEU A 161 12.17 -3.99 -4.29
C LEU A 161 12.48 -5.22 -3.43
N ASP A 162 12.39 -6.43 -4.00
CA ASP A 162 12.66 -7.69 -3.30
C ASP A 162 13.72 -8.52 -4.04
N PRO A 163 14.99 -8.06 -4.06
CA PRO A 163 16.12 -8.81 -4.61
C PRO A 163 16.55 -9.88 -3.59
N VAL A 164 15.66 -10.83 -3.32
CA VAL A 164 15.90 -12.00 -2.45
C VAL A 164 16.34 -13.21 -3.26
#